data_AF-A0ABD4A0D1-F1
#
_entry.id   AF-A0ABD4A0D1-F1
#
_cell.length_a   1.000
_cell.length_b   1.000
_cell.length_c   1.000
_cell.angle_alpha   90.00
_cell.angle_beta   90.00
_cell.angle_gamma   90.00
#
_symmetry.space_group_name_H-M   'P 1'
#
loop_
_entity.id
_entity.type
_entity.pdbx_description
1 polymer ?
#
loop_
_entity_poly.entity_id
_entity_poly.type
_entity_poly.pdbx_seq_one_letter_code
_entity_poly.pdbx_strand_id
1 'polypeptide(L)'
;MAKVKKLNRVLTVSDEAVNGYLRDGYDQIDESGKVLKRATGGRTVPISKHNEALDKIEALEAEVKELKAELKKAKKAEKDSKKE
;
A
#
# COMPACT_ATOMS: atom_id res chain seq x y z
N MET A 1 -13.55 -13.33 -9.89
CA MET A 1 -14.67 -12.37 -9.79
C MET A 1 -14.36 -11.41 -8.67
N ALA A 2 -14.18 -10.13 -8.99
CA ALA A 2 -13.83 -9.09 -8.04
C ALA A 2 -15.04 -8.23 -7.71
N LYS A 3 -15.09 -7.66 -6.50
CA LYS A 3 -16.09 -6.66 -6.13
C LYS A 3 -15.48 -5.27 -6.22
N VAL A 4 -16.20 -4.34 -6.82
CA VAL A 4 -15.84 -2.93 -6.91
C VAL A 4 -16.95 -2.06 -6.32
N LYS A 5 -16.58 -0.99 -5.63
CA LYS A 5 -17.51 -0.11 -4.91
C LYS A 5 -17.24 1.36 -5.22
N LYS A 6 -18.31 2.11 -5.49
CA LYS A 6 -18.29 3.57 -5.58
C LYS A 6 -19.51 4.09 -4.82
N LEU A 7 -19.27 4.82 -3.72
CA LEU A 7 -20.33 5.27 -2.81
C LEU A 7 -21.19 4.08 -2.33
N ASN A 8 -22.49 4.09 -2.60
CA ASN A 8 -23.43 3.03 -2.23
C ASN A 8 -23.57 1.95 -3.31
N ARG A 9 -22.89 2.09 -4.46
CA ARG A 9 -22.95 1.15 -5.57
C ARG A 9 -21.85 0.11 -5.43
N VAL A 10 -22.23 -1.16 -5.35
CA VAL A 10 -21.32 -2.32 -5.35
C VAL A 10 -21.61 -3.17 -6.59
N LEU A 11 -20.58 -3.51 -7.35
CA LEU A 11 -20.68 -4.34 -8.55
C LEU A 11 -19.74 -5.53 -8.43
N THR A 12 -20.19 -6.69 -8.87
CA THR A 12 -19.35 -7.86 -9.08
C THR A 12 -18.93 -7.88 -10.55
N VAL A 13 -17.63 -7.81 -10.80
CA VAL A 13 -17.04 -7.67 -12.14
C VAL A 13 -16.00 -8.76 -12.39
N SER A 14 -15.68 -9.00 -13.66
CA SER A 14 -14.52 -9.83 -14.02
C SER A 14 -13.24 -9.14 -13.61
N ASP A 15 -12.20 -9.93 -13.31
CA ASP A 15 -10.89 -9.42 -12.88
C ASP A 15 -10.24 -8.50 -13.94
N GLU A 16 -10.51 -8.75 -15.21
CA GLU A 16 -10.04 -7.94 -16.35
C GLU A 16 -10.69 -6.54 -16.37
N ALA A 17 -11.96 -6.45 -15.98
CA ALA A 17 -12.72 -5.20 -15.98
C ALA A 17 -12.35 -4.28 -14.80
N VAL A 18 -11.75 -4.81 -13.74
CA VAL A 18 -11.40 -4.06 -12.52
C VAL A 18 -10.61 -2.79 -12.85
N ASN A 19 -9.62 -2.89 -13.74
CA ASN A 19 -8.78 -1.75 -14.11
C ASN A 19 -9.56 -0.63 -14.81
N GLY A 20 -10.65 -0.94 -15.53
CA GLY A 20 -11.56 0.07 -16.07
C GLY A 20 -12.30 0.79 -14.94
N TYR A 21 -12.91 0.01 -14.05
CA TYR A 21 -13.65 0.55 -12.91
C TYR A 21 -12.78 1.37 -11.94
N LEU A 22 -11.52 0.99 -11.73
CA LEU A 22 -10.57 1.77 -10.93
C LEU A 22 -10.34 3.17 -11.52
N ARG A 23 -10.29 3.30 -12.86
CA ARG A 23 -10.17 4.60 -13.55
C ARG A 23 -11.44 5.43 -13.43
N ASP A 24 -12.60 4.77 -13.47
CA ASP A 24 -13.92 5.42 -13.30
C ASP A 24 -14.20 5.88 -11.86
N GLY A 25 -13.31 5.57 -10.92
CA GLY A 25 -13.40 6.00 -9.53
C GLY A 25 -14.02 4.97 -8.59
N TYR A 26 -14.08 3.69 -8.97
CA TYR A 26 -14.46 2.62 -8.06
C TYR A 26 -13.24 2.12 -7.28
N ASP A 27 -13.44 1.77 -6.02
CA ASP A 27 -12.47 1.05 -5.21
C ASP A 27 -12.72 -0.45 -5.34
N GLN A 28 -11.67 -1.25 -5.49
CA GLN A 28 -11.79 -2.71 -5.37
C GLN A 28 -11.97 -3.06 -3.89
N ILE A 29 -13.01 -3.81 -3.57
CA ILE A 29 -13.32 -4.25 -2.22
C ILE A 29 -13.29 -5.77 -2.10
N ASP A 30 -12.98 -6.25 -0.92
CA ASP A 30 -13.08 -7.66 -0.55
C ASP A 30 -14.50 -8.03 -0.09
N GLU A 31 -14.74 -9.31 0.22
CA GLU A 31 -16.02 -9.81 0.71
C GLU A 31 -16.49 -9.14 2.01
N SER A 32 -15.53 -8.76 2.86
CA SER A 32 -15.78 -8.00 4.10
C SER A 32 -16.03 -6.50 3.86
N GLY A 33 -16.00 -6.03 2.61
CA GLY A 33 -16.14 -4.60 2.28
C GLY A 33 -14.89 -3.76 2.52
N LYS A 34 -13.75 -4.38 2.85
CA LYS A 34 -12.45 -3.70 2.97
C LYS A 34 -11.88 -3.37 1.60
N VAL A 35 -11.30 -2.17 1.45
CA VAL A 35 -10.70 -1.73 0.19
C VAL A 35 -9.35 -2.44 -0.02
N LEU A 36 -9.26 -3.24 -1.10
CA LEU A 36 -8.05 -3.91 -1.55
C LEU A 36 -7.21 -3.01 -2.46
N LYS A 37 -7.85 -2.35 -3.42
CA LYS A 37 -7.21 -1.37 -4.31
C LYS A 37 -8.05 -0.11 -4.37
N ARG A 38 -7.39 1.03 -4.16
CA ARG A 38 -8.05 2.33 -4.26
C ARG A 38 -8.23 2.72 -5.73
N ALA A 39 -9.31 3.45 -6.00
CA ALA A 39 -9.54 4.10 -7.27
C ALA A 39 -8.33 4.93 -7.72
N THR A 40 -7.98 4.83 -9.00
CA THR A 40 -6.89 5.60 -9.62
C THR A 40 -7.40 6.88 -10.27
N GLY A 41 -8.70 6.97 -10.55
CA GLY A 41 -9.35 8.17 -11.09
C GLY A 41 -10.56 8.61 -10.28
N GLY A 42 -11.24 9.66 -10.74
CA GLY A 42 -12.48 10.17 -10.14
C GLY A 42 -12.34 10.83 -8.77
N ARG A 43 -11.12 10.91 -8.20
CA ARG A 43 -10.81 11.62 -6.96
C ARG A 43 -9.67 12.61 -7.20
N THR A 44 -9.81 13.83 -6.70
CA THR A 44 -8.75 14.83 -6.74
C THR A 44 -8.03 14.84 -5.40
N VAL A 45 -6.70 14.78 -5.42
CA VAL A 45 -5.86 14.89 -4.22
C VAL A 45 -5.14 16.24 -4.28
N PRO A 46 -5.16 17.05 -3.21
CA PRO A 46 -4.38 18.29 -3.18
C PRO A 46 -2.88 17.96 -3.19
N ILE A 47 -2.11 18.73 -3.96
CA ILE A 47 -0.67 18.52 -4.15
C ILE A 47 0.09 18.51 -2.82
N SER A 48 -0.33 19.35 -1.85
CA SER A 48 0.26 19.36 -0.50
C SER A 48 0.20 18.00 0.18
N LYS A 49 -0.97 17.32 0.15
CA LYS A 49 -1.13 15.99 0.74
C LYS A 49 -0.35 14.92 0.01
N HIS A 50 -0.15 15.08 -1.30
CA HIS A 50 0.70 14.18 -2.07
C HIS A 50 2.17 14.33 -1.65
N ASN A 51 2.67 15.55 -1.55
CA ASN A 51 4.04 15.82 -1.10
C ASN A 51 4.26 15.33 0.34
N GLU A 52 3.34 15.62 1.27
CA GLU A 52 3.41 15.10 2.65
C GLU A 52 3.47 13.56 2.70
N ALA A 53 2.84 12.87 1.75
CA ALA A 53 2.90 11.41 1.67
C ALA A 53 4.25 10.93 1.13
N LEU A 54 4.83 11.64 0.16
CA LEU A 54 6.17 11.35 -0.35
C LEU A 54 7.23 11.54 0.73
N ASP A 55 7.20 12.65 1.47
CA ASP A 55 8.14 12.92 2.57
C ASP A 55 8.11 11.80 3.62
N LYS A 56 6.90 11.32 3.97
CA LYS A 56 6.72 10.20 4.90
C LYS A 56 7.24 8.88 4.35
N ILE A 57 7.07 8.63 3.06
CA ILE A 57 7.60 7.42 2.43
C ILE A 57 9.12 7.44 2.49
N GLU A 58 9.75 8.58 2.16
CA GLU A 58 11.21 8.72 2.22
C GLU A 58 11.75 8.53 3.64
N ALA A 59 11.10 9.13 4.65
CA ALA A 59 11.46 8.96 6.05
C ALA A 59 11.34 7.49 6.49
N LEU A 60 10.23 6.82 6.18
CA LEU A 60 10.02 5.42 6.52
C LEU A 60 11.00 4.49 5.80
N GLU A 61 11.34 4.78 4.54
CA GLU A 61 12.35 4.01 3.81
C GLU A 61 13.75 4.18 4.40
N ALA A 62 14.08 5.38 4.88
CA ALA A 62 15.33 5.64 5.61
C ALA A 62 15.36 4.84 6.93
N GLU A 63 14.31 4.94 7.76
CA GLU A 63 14.19 4.18 9.01
C GLU A 63 14.30 2.67 8.77
N VAL A 64 13.62 2.14 7.75
CA VAL A 64 13.70 0.72 7.40
C VAL A 64 15.10 0.32 6.98
N LYS A 65 15.85 1.19 6.28
CA LYS A 65 17.26 0.92 5.92
C LYS A 65 18.15 0.91 7.15
N GLU A 66 17.99 1.87 8.05
CA GLU A 66 18.75 1.96 9.31
C GLU A 66 18.49 0.74 10.18
N LEU A 67 17.22 0.43 10.44
CA LEU A 67 16.80 -0.75 11.21
C LEU A 67 17.29 -2.06 10.57
N LYS A 68 17.27 -2.18 9.23
CA LYS A 68 17.85 -3.35 8.53
C LYS A 68 19.36 -3.43 8.70
N ALA A 69 20.06 -2.29 8.72
CA ALA A 69 21.50 -2.25 8.93
C ALA A 69 21.85 -2.62 10.39
N GLU A 70 21.09 -2.12 11.36
CA GLU A 70 21.23 -2.48 12.77
C GLU A 70 20.90 -3.95 13.02
N LEU A 71 19.82 -4.49 12.44
CA LEU A 71 19.50 -5.91 12.49
C LEU A 71 20.62 -6.78 11.89
N LYS A 72 21.27 -6.32 10.80
CA LYS A 72 22.42 -7.03 10.22
C LYS A 72 23.64 -6.98 11.14
N LYS A 73 23.91 -5.86 11.81
CA LYS A 73 25.01 -5.73 12.78
C LYS A 73 24.76 -6.58 14.02
N ALA A 74 23.55 -6.53 14.59
CA ALA A 74 23.13 -7.34 15.73
C ALA A 74 23.19 -8.85 15.42
N LYS A 75 22.70 -9.29 14.25
CA LYS A 75 22.80 -10.69 13.82
C LYS A 75 24.24 -11.17 13.58
N LYS A 76 25.15 -10.27 13.20
CA LYS A 76 26.59 -10.60 13.11
C LYS A 76 27.21 -10.71 14.51
N ALA A 77 26.92 -9.77 15.40
CA ALA A 77 27.40 -9.80 16.78
C ALA A 77 26.92 -11.05 17.55
N GLU A 78 25.67 -11.48 17.35
CA GLU A 78 25.11 -12.71 17.96
C GLU A 78 25.74 -13.99 17.38
N LYS A 79 26.14 -13.98 16.11
CA LYS A 79 26.85 -15.12 15.50
C LYS A 79 28.30 -15.25 15.95
N ASP A 80 28.97 -14.13 16.20
CA ASP A 80 30.33 -14.13 16.74
C ASP A 80 30.34 -14.58 18.21
N SER A 81 29.38 -14.11 19.02
CA SER A 81 29.30 -14.47 20.45
C SER A 81 28.76 -15.89 20.74
N LYS A 82 28.23 -16.61 19.74
CA LYS A 82 27.84 -18.04 19.88
C LYS A 82 28.93 -19.01 19.41
N LYS A 83 30.09 -18.50 18.97
CA LYS A 83 31.22 -19.31 18.46
C LYS A 83 32.42 -19.36 19.42
N GLU A 84 32.33 -18.72 20.57
CA GLU A 84 33.24 -18.92 21.72
C GLU A 84 32.64 -19.88 22.75
#